data_AF-W2SHH9-F1
#
_entry.id   AF-W2SHH9-F1
#
_cell.length_a   1.000
_cell.length_b   1.000
_cell.length_c   1.000
_cell.angle_alpha   90.00
_cell.angle_beta   90.00
_cell.angle_gamma   90.00
#
_symmetry.space_group_name_H-M   'P 1'
#
loop_
_entity.id
_entity.type
_entity.pdbx_description
1 polymer ?
#
loop_
_entity_poly.entity_id
_entity_poly.type
_entity_poly.pdbx_seq_one_letter_code
_entity_poly.pdbx_strand_id
1 'polypeptide(L)'
;MFKNSFQKDSYGKCLHRFGGIPFLNHTLKEDFDVFAAMGEVEQNHAMGTLFSAMVSVDYKKIKQNSLFLSQPRLPMPREFYVLPQFTMKLKKRGLQIADVLKKFAEKILEEPDKYRDMIEKAAQDVVELERRIALASWADAEMRNYAQQYNPYDLPTLKKAYPSVKWESYLRSLLSTVGPVDFSGPHKRRKFIRQISAHNLATVVFWVVECSLQW
;
A
#
# COMPACT_ATOMS: atom_id res chain seq x y z
N MET A 1 -6.62 -10.74 -27.66
CA MET A 1 -7.65 -9.71 -27.92
C MET A 1 -8.68 -9.76 -26.78
N PHE A 2 -9.21 -8.61 -26.32
CA PHE A 2 -10.01 -8.52 -25.06
C PHE A 2 -11.45 -9.02 -25.25
N LYS A 3 -12.06 -9.64 -24.22
CA LYS A 3 -13.38 -10.30 -24.35
C LYS A 3 -14.60 -9.33 -24.26
N ASN A 4 -14.50 -8.15 -23.63
CA ASN A 4 -15.55 -7.11 -23.64
C ASN A 4 -15.06 -5.67 -23.25
N SER A 5 -15.97 -4.68 -23.27
CA SER A 5 -15.69 -3.26 -22.98
C SER A 5 -15.34 -2.96 -21.51
N PHE A 6 -16.02 -3.59 -20.54
CA PHE A 6 -15.72 -3.43 -19.11
C PHE A 6 -14.31 -3.93 -18.76
N GLN A 7 -13.87 -5.03 -19.37
CA GLN A 7 -12.51 -5.55 -19.21
C GLN A 7 -11.44 -4.60 -19.77
N LYS A 8 -11.75 -3.86 -20.84
CA LYS A 8 -10.89 -2.80 -21.37
C LYS A 8 -10.72 -1.66 -20.37
N ASP A 9 -11.75 -1.31 -19.61
CA ASP A 9 -11.70 -0.22 -18.63
C ASP A 9 -10.87 -0.57 -17.39
N SER A 10 -11.07 -1.74 -16.78
CA SER A 10 -10.26 -2.15 -15.60
C SER A 10 -8.79 -2.35 -15.97
N TYR A 11 -8.52 -2.99 -17.11
CA TYR A 11 -7.16 -3.13 -17.62
C TYR A 11 -6.53 -1.78 -18.01
N GLY A 12 -7.31 -0.90 -18.63
CA GLY A 12 -6.91 0.46 -18.99
C GLY A 12 -6.55 1.30 -17.77
N LYS A 13 -7.29 1.20 -16.66
CA LYS A 13 -6.97 1.85 -15.38
C LYS A 13 -5.64 1.35 -14.81
N CYS A 14 -5.41 0.03 -14.82
CA CYS A 14 -4.13 -0.55 -14.37
C CYS A 14 -2.96 -0.06 -15.23
N LEU A 15 -3.09 -0.06 -16.56
CA LEU A 15 -2.05 0.45 -17.45
C LEU A 15 -1.82 1.96 -17.30
N HIS A 16 -2.90 2.74 -17.15
CA HIS A 16 -2.80 4.18 -16.94
C HIS A 16 -2.00 4.50 -15.67
N ARG A 17 -2.32 3.81 -14.56
CA ARG A 17 -1.70 4.05 -13.25
C ARG A 17 -0.29 3.46 -13.13
N PHE A 18 -0.11 2.19 -13.47
CA PHE A 18 1.15 1.47 -13.24
C PHE A 18 2.08 1.42 -14.47
N GLY A 19 1.57 1.72 -15.66
CA GLY A 19 2.31 1.53 -16.90
C GLY A 19 2.37 0.09 -17.41
N GLY A 20 2.17 -0.87 -16.52
CA GLY A 20 2.21 -2.29 -16.84
C GLY A 20 1.67 -3.16 -15.70
N ILE A 21 1.46 -4.43 -16.01
CA ILE A 21 1.05 -5.49 -15.09
C ILE A 21 2.14 -6.55 -15.11
N PRO A 22 3.11 -6.54 -14.17
CA PRO A 22 4.31 -7.36 -14.35
C PRO A 22 4.08 -8.88 -14.27
N PHE A 23 3.01 -9.37 -13.63
CA PHE A 23 2.65 -10.80 -13.68
C PHE A 23 2.10 -11.24 -15.05
N LEU A 24 1.91 -10.30 -15.97
CA LEU A 24 1.56 -10.52 -17.38
C LEU A 24 2.71 -10.14 -18.33
N ASN A 25 3.95 -10.14 -17.83
CA ASN A 25 5.17 -9.81 -18.57
C ASN A 25 5.22 -8.38 -19.12
N HIS A 26 4.50 -7.43 -18.51
CA HIS A 26 4.65 -6.02 -18.83
C HIS A 26 5.72 -5.38 -17.95
N THR A 27 6.46 -4.42 -18.50
CA THR A 27 7.32 -3.55 -17.72
C THR A 27 6.50 -2.41 -17.12
N LEU A 28 6.88 -1.96 -15.92
CA LEU A 28 6.36 -0.71 -15.38
C LEU A 28 6.91 0.46 -16.19
N LYS A 29 6.29 1.63 -16.03
CA LYS A 29 6.88 2.90 -16.51
C LYS A 29 8.27 3.10 -15.92
N GLU A 30 9.21 3.60 -16.72
CA GLU A 30 10.60 3.83 -16.29
C GLU A 30 10.70 4.78 -15.09
N ASP A 31 9.80 5.76 -15.02
CA ASP A 31 9.69 6.76 -13.95
C ASP A 31 8.66 6.39 -12.88
N PHE A 32 8.24 5.11 -12.81
CA PHE A 32 7.20 4.67 -11.89
C PHE A 32 7.54 5.01 -10.43
N ASP A 33 6.80 5.97 -9.88
CA ASP A 33 6.90 6.33 -8.48
C ASP A 33 5.86 5.57 -7.66
N VAL A 34 6.31 4.46 -7.07
CA VAL A 34 5.50 3.65 -6.15
C VAL A 34 4.85 4.48 -5.04
N PHE A 35 5.55 5.48 -4.48
CA PHE A 35 5.03 6.25 -3.36
C PHE A 35 3.93 7.22 -3.79
N ALA A 36 4.03 7.78 -5.01
CA ALA A 36 2.94 8.55 -5.61
C ALA A 36 1.71 7.66 -5.83
N ALA A 37 1.90 6.50 -6.48
CA ALA A 37 0.81 5.56 -6.75
C ALA A 37 0.11 5.09 -5.47
N MET A 38 0.87 4.87 -4.40
CA MET A 38 0.31 4.55 -3.08
C MET A 38 -0.55 5.68 -2.51
N GLY A 39 -0.05 6.92 -2.53
CA GLY A 39 -0.80 8.08 -2.03
C GLY A 39 -2.07 8.32 -2.85
N GLU A 40 -2.01 8.14 -4.17
CA GLU A 40 -3.17 8.23 -5.06
C GLU A 40 -4.23 7.17 -4.73
N VAL A 41 -3.81 5.91 -4.53
CA VAL A 41 -4.74 4.83 -4.20
C VAL A 41 -5.40 5.06 -2.85
N GLU A 42 -4.63 5.49 -1.85
CA GLU A 42 -5.17 5.77 -0.54
C GLU A 42 -6.16 6.95 -0.57
N GLN A 43 -5.84 8.02 -1.30
CA GLN A 43 -6.72 9.17 -1.44
C GLN A 43 -8.01 8.86 -2.21
N ASN A 44 -7.94 8.04 -3.26
CA ASN A 44 -9.08 7.76 -4.13
C ASN A 44 -9.96 6.59 -3.67
N HIS A 45 -9.41 5.69 -2.84
CA HIS A 45 -10.08 4.45 -2.46
C HIS A 45 -10.12 4.21 -0.94
N ALA A 46 -9.64 5.16 -0.13
CA ALA A 46 -9.52 5.03 1.33
C ALA A 46 -8.77 3.74 1.75
N MET A 47 -7.83 3.32 0.92
CA MET A 47 -7.14 2.03 1.06
C MET A 47 -5.65 2.25 1.26
N GLY A 48 -5.23 2.21 2.51
CA GLY A 48 -3.81 2.24 2.89
C GLY A 48 -3.09 0.99 2.40
N THR A 49 -1.88 1.17 1.86
CA THR A 49 -1.07 0.10 1.24
C THR A 49 0.10 -0.32 2.12
N LEU A 50 1.13 0.53 2.27
CA LEU A 50 2.19 0.34 3.27
C LEU A 50 2.00 1.14 4.54
N PHE A 51 1.23 2.20 4.44
CA PHE A 51 0.82 3.02 5.56
C PHE A 51 -0.69 3.17 5.50
N SER A 52 -1.30 3.44 6.64
CA SER A 52 -2.65 3.94 6.71
C SER A 52 -2.62 5.36 7.27
N ALA A 53 -3.08 6.31 6.49
CA ALA A 53 -3.19 7.70 6.82
C ALA A 53 -4.59 8.03 7.33
N MET A 54 -4.63 8.87 8.37
CA MET A 54 -5.88 9.43 8.87
C MET A 54 -5.64 10.84 9.38
N VAL A 55 -6.51 11.79 9.04
CA VAL A 55 -6.52 13.10 9.66
C VAL A 55 -7.47 13.07 10.85
N SER A 56 -6.99 13.46 12.03
CA SER A 56 -7.79 13.57 13.24
C SER A 56 -7.32 14.74 14.09
N VAL A 57 -8.05 15.05 15.16
CA VAL A 57 -7.66 16.04 16.17
C VAL A 57 -6.33 15.62 16.80
N ASP A 58 -5.42 16.57 16.97
CA ASP A 58 -4.15 16.32 17.64
C ASP A 58 -4.38 16.03 19.13
N TYR A 59 -4.09 14.80 19.55
CA TYR A 59 -4.35 14.31 20.91
C TYR A 59 -3.66 15.12 22.03
N LYS A 60 -2.58 15.87 21.74
CA LYS A 60 -1.96 16.80 22.71
C LYS A 60 -2.21 18.27 22.40
N LYS A 61 -2.76 18.60 21.22
CA LYS A 61 -3.06 19.97 20.79
C LYS A 61 -4.46 20.04 20.20
N ILE A 62 -5.47 19.91 21.04
CA ILE A 62 -6.88 19.74 20.61
C ILE A 62 -7.47 20.85 19.71
N LYS A 63 -6.79 22.00 19.55
CA LYS A 63 -7.21 23.12 18.69
C LYS A 63 -6.80 22.96 17.21
N GLN A 64 -6.18 21.83 16.83
CA GLN A 64 -5.72 21.58 15.47
C GLN A 64 -5.89 20.12 15.09
N ASN A 65 -5.92 19.87 13.77
CA ASN A 65 -5.81 18.52 13.22
C ASN A 65 -4.34 18.14 12.97
N SER A 66 -4.07 16.84 12.90
CA SER A 66 -2.79 16.25 12.51
C SER A 66 -3.02 15.07 11.59
N LEU A 67 -2.02 14.78 10.74
CA LEU A 67 -1.98 13.59 9.90
C LEU A 67 -1.32 12.44 10.67
N PHE A 68 -2.08 11.41 10.99
CA PHE A 68 -1.56 10.19 11.58
C PHE A 68 -1.22 9.20 10.47
N LEU A 69 -0.06 8.57 10.55
CA LEU A 69 0.31 7.45 9.70
C LEU A 69 0.49 6.22 10.58
N SER A 70 -0.14 5.11 10.25
CA SER A 70 0.03 3.85 10.94
C SER A 70 0.52 2.74 10.05
N GLN A 71 0.93 1.63 10.68
CA GLN A 71 1.05 0.34 10.01
C GLN A 71 -0.21 0.06 9.18
N PRO A 72 -0.06 -0.58 8.03
CA PRO A 72 -1.18 -0.83 7.15
C PRO A 72 -2.07 -1.93 7.75
N ARG A 73 -3.31 -2.01 7.27
CA ARG A 73 -4.17 -3.14 7.58
C ARG A 73 -3.80 -4.30 6.67
N LEU A 74 -3.53 -5.46 7.27
CA LEU A 74 -3.31 -6.68 6.53
C LEU A 74 -4.65 -7.38 6.21
N PRO A 75 -4.74 -8.16 5.11
CA PRO A 75 -5.96 -8.89 4.76
C PRO A 75 -6.32 -10.03 5.73
N MET A 76 -5.36 -10.45 6.55
CA MET A 76 -5.55 -11.40 7.64
C MET A 76 -4.96 -10.83 8.95
N PRO A 77 -5.37 -11.35 10.13
CA PRO A 77 -4.69 -11.02 11.39
C PRO A 77 -3.18 -11.24 11.30
N ARG A 78 -2.39 -10.32 11.89
CA ARG A 78 -0.92 -10.34 11.87
C ARG A 78 -0.37 -11.69 12.29
N GLU A 79 -0.96 -12.30 13.31
CA GLU A 79 -0.56 -13.58 13.89
C GLU A 79 -0.58 -14.70 12.86
N PHE A 80 -1.48 -14.64 11.86
CA PHE A 80 -1.57 -15.66 10.81
C PHE A 80 -0.35 -15.67 9.87
N TYR A 81 0.40 -14.56 9.83
CA TYR A 81 1.64 -14.45 9.06
C TYR A 81 2.88 -14.80 9.88
N VAL A 82 2.82 -14.65 11.21
CA VAL A 82 4.00 -14.70 12.08
C VAL A 82 4.09 -16.02 12.85
N LEU A 83 2.97 -16.58 13.30
CA LEU A 83 2.99 -17.72 14.22
C LEU A 83 2.97 -19.08 13.47
N PRO A 84 3.84 -20.04 13.83
CA PRO A 84 4.00 -21.31 13.11
C PRO A 84 2.71 -22.14 12.97
N GLN A 85 1.83 -22.11 13.96
CA GLN A 85 0.56 -22.85 13.94
C GLN A 85 -0.41 -22.40 12.82
N PHE A 86 -0.18 -21.22 12.23
CA PHE A 86 -1.01 -20.70 11.15
C PHE A 86 -0.39 -20.85 9.75
N THR A 87 0.69 -21.62 9.61
CA THR A 87 1.35 -21.87 8.31
C THR A 87 0.37 -22.33 7.23
N MET A 88 -0.63 -23.14 7.57
CA MET A 88 -1.66 -23.57 6.62
C MET A 88 -2.57 -22.42 6.15
N LYS A 89 -2.86 -21.44 7.01
CA LYS A 89 -3.62 -20.23 6.63
C LYS A 89 -2.79 -19.35 5.70
N LEU A 90 -1.49 -19.17 6.00
CA LEU A 90 -0.57 -18.42 5.14
C LEU A 90 -0.45 -19.07 3.75
N LYS A 91 -0.31 -20.40 3.68
CA LYS A 91 -0.31 -21.15 2.40
C LYS A 91 -1.62 -20.95 1.64
N LYS A 92 -2.77 -21.00 2.33
CA LYS A 92 -4.09 -20.75 1.72
C LYS A 92 -4.20 -19.34 1.15
N ARG A 93 -3.66 -18.32 1.82
CA ARG A 93 -3.62 -16.94 1.30
C ARG A 93 -2.89 -16.88 -0.04
N GLY A 94 -1.75 -17.55 -0.19
CA GLY A 94 -1.02 -17.60 -1.47
C GLY A 94 -1.83 -18.22 -2.60
N LEU A 95 -2.54 -19.32 -2.31
CA LEU A 95 -3.44 -19.95 -3.29
C LEU A 95 -4.61 -19.03 -3.68
N GLN A 96 -5.17 -18.29 -2.73
CA GLN A 96 -6.25 -17.33 -3.00
C GLN A 96 -5.78 -16.17 -3.87
N ILE A 97 -4.58 -15.64 -3.63
CA ILE A 97 -4.01 -14.58 -4.49
C ILE A 97 -3.78 -15.12 -5.90
N ALA A 98 -3.18 -16.31 -6.04
CA ALA A 98 -2.97 -16.93 -7.34
C ALA A 98 -4.29 -17.13 -8.11
N ASP A 99 -5.36 -17.56 -7.42
CA ASP A 99 -6.71 -17.71 -8.01
C ASP A 99 -7.28 -16.37 -8.49
N VAL A 100 -7.15 -15.29 -7.72
CA VAL A 100 -7.59 -13.94 -8.13
C VAL A 100 -6.82 -13.45 -9.34
N LEU A 101 -5.49 -13.57 -9.32
CA LEU A 101 -4.62 -13.17 -10.44
C LEU A 101 -4.93 -13.98 -11.71
N LYS A 102 -5.17 -15.28 -11.57
CA LYS A 102 -5.58 -16.16 -12.67
C LYS A 102 -6.94 -15.73 -13.25
N LYS A 103 -7.95 -15.53 -12.42
CA LYS A 103 -9.28 -15.05 -12.87
C LYS A 103 -9.20 -13.69 -13.55
N PHE A 104 -8.32 -12.81 -13.08
CA PHE A 104 -8.06 -11.54 -13.75
C PHE A 104 -7.44 -11.76 -15.14
N ALA A 105 -6.40 -12.59 -15.25
CA ALA A 105 -5.79 -12.94 -16.53
C ALA A 105 -6.79 -13.57 -17.50
N GLU A 106 -7.61 -14.53 -17.04
CA GLU A 106 -8.67 -15.19 -17.83
C GLU A 106 -9.72 -14.22 -18.36
N LYS A 107 -10.00 -13.14 -17.61
CA LYS A 107 -10.94 -12.10 -18.05
C LYS A 107 -10.35 -11.24 -19.16
N ILE A 108 -9.08 -10.86 -19.09
CA ILE A 108 -8.50 -9.86 -20.00
C ILE A 108 -7.71 -10.46 -21.16
N LEU A 109 -7.27 -11.73 -21.06
CA LEU A 109 -6.46 -12.42 -22.06
C LEU A 109 -7.25 -13.56 -22.72
N GLU A 110 -6.86 -13.88 -23.96
CA GLU A 110 -7.32 -15.09 -24.66
C GLU A 110 -6.55 -16.33 -24.20
N GLU A 111 -5.24 -16.19 -24.00
CA GLU A 111 -4.33 -17.27 -23.60
C GLU A 111 -3.70 -16.99 -22.22
N PRO A 112 -4.48 -17.04 -21.13
CA PRO A 112 -4.00 -16.74 -19.77
C PRO A 112 -2.96 -17.75 -19.27
N ASP A 113 -3.02 -19.00 -19.72
CA ASP A 113 -2.14 -20.09 -19.26
C ASP A 113 -0.66 -19.85 -19.58
N LYS A 114 -0.36 -19.02 -20.59
CA LYS A 114 1.01 -18.57 -20.91
C LYS A 114 1.69 -17.88 -19.73
N TYR A 115 0.91 -17.30 -18.82
CA TYR A 115 1.39 -16.52 -17.68
C TYR A 115 1.28 -17.27 -16.35
N ARG A 116 0.93 -18.56 -16.36
CA ARG A 116 0.67 -19.34 -15.13
C ARG A 116 1.83 -19.27 -14.14
N ASP A 117 3.05 -19.52 -14.59
CA ASP A 117 4.23 -19.53 -13.71
C ASP A 117 4.52 -18.12 -13.15
N MET A 118 4.27 -17.06 -13.93
CA MET A 118 4.40 -15.66 -13.48
C MET A 118 3.33 -15.29 -12.45
N ILE A 119 2.10 -15.78 -12.64
CA ILE A 119 0.99 -15.59 -11.69
C ILE A 119 1.29 -16.30 -10.37
N GLU A 120 1.75 -17.55 -10.41
CA GLU A 120 2.15 -18.31 -9.22
C GLU A 120 3.29 -17.61 -8.47
N LYS A 121 4.30 -17.14 -9.21
CA LYS A 121 5.42 -16.39 -8.64
C LYS A 121 4.97 -15.07 -8.00
N ALA A 122 4.13 -14.31 -8.70
CA ALA A 122 3.59 -13.05 -8.18
C ALA A 122 2.77 -13.27 -6.89
N ALA A 123 1.96 -14.32 -6.83
CA ALA A 123 1.21 -14.64 -5.62
C ALA A 123 2.12 -14.96 -4.42
N GLN A 124 3.21 -15.71 -4.64
CA GLN A 124 4.21 -15.98 -3.61
C GLN A 124 4.90 -14.69 -3.14
N ASP A 125 5.30 -13.83 -4.07
CA ASP A 125 5.97 -12.57 -3.77
C ASP A 125 5.06 -11.61 -2.97
N VAL A 126 3.75 -11.60 -3.27
CA VAL A 126 2.77 -10.82 -2.50
C VAL A 126 2.62 -11.37 -1.07
N VAL A 127 2.48 -12.68 -0.88
CA VAL A 127 2.37 -13.27 0.47
C VAL A 127 3.63 -13.01 1.29
N GLU A 128 4.80 -13.12 0.67
CA GLU A 128 6.06 -12.84 1.35
C GLU A 128 6.18 -11.37 1.75
N LEU A 129 5.72 -10.46 0.90
CA LEU A 129 5.62 -9.04 1.25
C LEU A 129 4.66 -8.80 2.43
N GLU A 130 3.45 -9.35 2.37
CA GLU A 130 2.47 -9.26 3.48
C GLU A 130 3.08 -9.79 4.78
N ARG A 131 3.83 -10.90 4.72
CA ARG A 131 4.52 -11.48 5.87
C ARG A 131 5.61 -10.57 6.42
N ARG A 132 6.40 -9.90 5.57
CA ARG A 132 7.42 -8.93 5.99
C ARG A 132 6.78 -7.73 6.69
N ILE A 133 5.67 -7.21 6.14
CA ILE A 133 4.88 -6.15 6.76
C ILE A 133 4.36 -6.60 8.13
N ALA A 134 3.83 -7.82 8.24
CA ALA A 134 3.35 -8.37 9.50
C ALA A 134 4.46 -8.47 10.57
N LEU A 135 5.64 -8.94 10.18
CA LEU A 135 6.81 -9.03 11.07
C LEU A 135 7.29 -7.66 11.56
N ALA A 136 7.21 -6.64 10.70
CA ALA A 136 7.55 -5.27 11.06
C ALA A 136 6.48 -4.53 11.86
N SER A 137 5.25 -5.04 11.84
CA SER A 137 4.10 -4.45 12.52
C SER A 137 4.07 -4.84 14.00
N TRP A 138 3.49 -3.97 14.83
CA TRP A 138 3.24 -4.26 16.24
C TRP A 138 2.07 -5.23 16.40
N ALA A 139 2.09 -6.00 17.48
CA ALA A 139 0.94 -6.82 17.87
C ALA A 139 -0.19 -5.94 18.43
N ASP A 140 -1.44 -6.42 18.33
CA ASP A 140 -2.61 -5.67 18.80
C ASP A 140 -2.54 -5.27 20.28
N ALA A 141 -1.88 -6.08 21.13
CA ALA A 141 -1.68 -5.76 22.53
C ALA A 141 -0.79 -4.52 22.72
N GLU A 142 0.29 -4.40 21.96
CA GLU A 142 1.21 -3.26 21.99
C GLU A 142 0.56 -2.00 21.41
N MET A 143 -0.31 -2.19 20.41
CA MET A 143 -1.17 -1.16 19.81
C MET A 143 -2.26 -0.62 20.73
N ARG A 144 -2.36 -1.08 21.99
CA ARG A 144 -3.24 -0.46 23.00
C ARG A 144 -2.51 0.54 23.90
N ASN A 145 -1.18 0.61 23.83
CA ASN A 145 -0.41 1.59 24.60
C ASN A 145 -0.36 2.96 23.90
N TYR A 146 -1.40 3.76 24.11
CA TYR A 146 -1.55 5.08 23.47
C TYR A 146 -0.39 6.05 23.76
N ALA A 147 0.28 5.94 24.91
CA ALA A 147 1.42 6.80 25.25
C ALA A 147 2.61 6.54 24.32
N GLN A 148 2.85 5.28 23.92
CA GLN A 148 3.95 4.87 23.05
C GLN A 148 3.66 5.12 21.56
N GLN A 149 2.41 5.37 21.19
CA GLN A 149 2.00 5.62 19.80
C GLN A 149 2.16 7.07 19.35
N TYR A 150 2.27 8.00 20.30
CA TYR A 150 2.38 9.41 19.99
C TYR A 150 3.84 9.79 19.68
N ASN A 151 4.23 9.63 18.41
CA ASN A 151 5.57 9.95 17.91
C ASN A 151 5.52 11.12 16.90
N PRO A 152 5.63 12.39 17.35
CA PRO A 152 5.51 13.55 16.46
C PRO A 152 6.77 13.75 15.60
N TYR A 153 6.62 13.68 14.27
CA TYR A 153 7.66 14.10 13.30
C TYR A 153 7.26 15.33 12.50
N ASP A 154 8.20 16.24 12.26
CA ASP A 154 8.08 17.15 11.11
C ASP A 154 8.68 16.50 9.86
N LEU A 155 8.32 17.03 8.69
CA LEU A 155 8.70 16.43 7.41
C LEU A 155 10.23 16.30 7.24
N PRO A 156 11.07 17.31 7.58
CA PRO A 156 12.53 17.13 7.52
C PRO A 156 13.05 16.00 8.41
N THR A 157 12.56 15.92 9.65
CA THR A 157 12.98 14.86 10.59
C THR A 157 12.51 13.48 10.12
N LEU A 158 11.30 13.39 9.58
CA LEU A 158 10.75 12.15 9.02
C LEU A 158 11.56 11.66 7.82
N LYS A 159 11.91 12.57 6.89
CA LYS A 159 12.77 12.26 5.74
C LYS A 159 14.14 11.75 6.17
N LYS A 160 14.70 12.30 7.25
CA LYS A 160 15.98 11.84 7.81
C LYS A 160 15.85 10.47 8.49
N ALA A 161 14.76 10.22 9.21
CA ALA A 161 14.52 8.96 9.91
C ALA A 161 14.24 7.80 8.94
N TYR A 162 13.56 8.09 7.82
CA TYR A 162 13.15 7.09 6.83
C TYR A 162 13.49 7.56 5.40
N PRO A 163 14.77 7.57 5.02
CA PRO A 163 15.23 8.15 3.76
C PRO A 163 14.81 7.34 2.53
N SER A 164 14.49 6.05 2.69
CA SER A 164 14.04 5.17 1.61
C SER A 164 12.60 5.48 1.14
N VAL A 165 11.84 6.27 1.91
CA VAL A 165 10.47 6.65 1.58
C VAL A 165 10.48 8.01 0.87
N LYS A 166 9.90 8.08 -0.34
CA LYS A 166 9.70 9.35 -1.03
C LYS A 166 8.51 10.11 -0.44
N TRP A 167 8.68 10.62 0.78
CA TRP A 167 7.62 11.26 1.58
C TRP A 167 6.87 12.36 0.85
N GLU A 168 7.58 13.23 0.12
CA GLU A 168 6.93 14.32 -0.62
C GLU A 168 6.05 13.81 -1.76
N SER A 169 6.49 12.76 -2.45
CA SER A 169 5.74 12.13 -3.54
C SER A 169 4.45 11.49 -3.03
N TYR A 170 4.56 10.73 -1.93
CA TYR A 170 3.42 10.15 -1.23
C TYR A 170 2.44 11.22 -0.73
N LEU A 171 2.91 12.21 0.02
CA LEU A 171 2.05 13.23 0.63
C LEU A 171 1.37 14.14 -0.40
N ARG A 172 2.05 14.48 -1.50
CA ARG A 172 1.43 15.25 -2.60
C ARG A 172 0.28 14.48 -3.23
N SER A 173 0.47 13.17 -3.44
CA SER A 173 -0.55 12.31 -4.05
C SER A 173 -1.72 12.05 -3.09
N LEU A 174 -1.39 11.77 -1.82
CA LEU A 174 -2.36 11.58 -0.74
C LEU A 174 -3.22 12.83 -0.52
N LEU A 175 -2.64 14.02 -0.54
CA LEU A 175 -3.36 15.27 -0.27
C LEU A 175 -3.81 16.01 -1.54
N SER A 176 -3.82 15.32 -2.69
CA SER A 176 -4.09 15.93 -4.00
C SER A 176 -5.47 16.60 -4.10
N THR A 177 -6.45 16.15 -3.33
CA THR A 177 -7.83 16.67 -3.34
C THR A 177 -8.03 17.89 -2.44
N VAL A 178 -7.08 18.19 -1.54
CA VAL A 178 -7.20 19.29 -0.56
C VAL A 178 -6.43 20.56 -0.96
N GLY A 179 -5.89 20.59 -2.18
CA GLY A 179 -5.18 21.73 -2.77
C GLY A 179 -3.65 21.60 -2.77
N PRO A 180 -2.92 22.60 -3.29
CA PRO A 180 -1.47 22.54 -3.40
C PRO A 180 -0.80 22.38 -2.04
N VAL A 181 -0.01 21.32 -1.88
CA VAL A 181 0.79 21.10 -0.68
C VAL A 181 2.11 21.88 -0.81
N ASP A 182 2.22 22.95 -0.04
CA ASP A 182 3.46 23.72 0.12
C ASP A 182 4.31 23.13 1.26
N PHE A 183 5.52 22.68 0.92
CA PHE A 183 6.50 22.17 1.89
C PHE A 183 7.57 23.21 2.28
N SER A 184 7.61 24.40 1.66
CA SER A 184 8.66 25.42 1.82
C SER A 184 8.22 26.71 2.53
N GLY A 185 6.92 26.99 2.67
CA GLY A 185 6.40 28.23 3.25
C GLY A 185 6.60 28.43 4.77
N PRO A 186 6.64 29.70 5.25
CA PRO A 186 6.79 30.05 6.68
C PRO A 186 5.55 29.72 7.51
N HIS A 187 4.39 29.57 6.85
CA HIS A 187 3.22 28.93 7.43
C HIS A 187 3.48 27.42 7.51
N LYS A 188 4.22 27.04 8.56
CA LYS A 188 4.12 25.76 9.24
C LYS A 188 2.66 25.49 9.59
N ARG A 189 1.78 25.21 8.62
CA ARG A 189 0.49 24.54 8.84
C ARG A 189 0.84 23.10 9.21
N ARG A 190 1.32 23.07 10.44
CA ARG A 190 1.60 22.03 11.42
C ARG A 190 1.48 20.65 10.78
N LYS A 191 2.62 20.00 10.53
CA LYS A 191 3.24 19.09 11.52
C LYS A 191 2.11 18.29 12.20
N PHE A 192 2.01 16.99 12.08
CA PHE A 192 3.09 16.03 12.24
C PHE A 192 2.63 14.77 11.55
N ILE A 193 3.47 14.13 10.74
CA ILE A 193 3.26 12.71 10.47
C ILE A 193 3.52 12.01 11.79
N ARG A 194 2.46 11.42 12.34
CA ARG A 194 2.52 10.75 13.63
C ARG A 194 2.52 9.27 13.35
N GLN A 195 3.71 8.70 13.42
CA GLN A 195 3.96 7.34 13.03
C GLN A 195 3.53 6.37 14.14
N ILE A 196 2.65 5.47 13.77
CA ILE A 196 2.35 4.24 14.48
C ILE A 196 3.11 3.16 13.70
N SER A 197 4.38 2.94 14.09
CA SER A 197 5.29 1.88 13.64
C SER A 197 5.58 1.77 12.13
N ALA A 198 6.84 1.92 11.74
CA ALA A 198 7.33 1.36 10.48
C ALA A 198 8.76 0.85 10.67
N HIS A 199 8.92 -0.47 10.55
CA HIS A 199 10.19 -1.09 10.19
C HIS A 199 10.07 -1.64 8.76
N ASN A 200 11.16 -1.53 8.01
CA ASN A 200 11.43 -2.11 6.68
C ASN A 200 10.33 -2.08 5.60
N LEU A 201 10.50 -1.17 4.65
CA LEU A 201 9.71 -1.10 3.42
C LEU A 201 10.63 -1.28 2.22
N ALA A 202 10.62 -2.50 1.67
CA ALA A 202 11.08 -2.78 0.32
C ALA A 202 10.08 -3.73 -0.34
N THR A 203 9.69 -3.36 -1.56
CA THR A 203 8.79 -4.06 -2.50
C THR A 203 7.31 -3.69 -2.37
N VAL A 204 6.80 -2.81 -3.24
CA VAL A 204 5.35 -2.60 -3.44
C VAL A 204 5.09 -2.28 -4.89
N VAL A 205 4.48 -3.21 -5.60
CA VAL A 205 3.87 -2.91 -6.92
C VAL A 205 2.59 -3.73 -7.07
N PHE A 206 2.54 -4.95 -6.53
CA PHE A 206 1.42 -5.87 -6.76
C PHE A 206 0.24 -5.78 -5.79
N TRP A 207 0.47 -5.37 -4.54
CA TRP A 207 -0.62 -5.24 -3.55
C TRP A 207 -1.68 -4.23 -4.02
N VAL A 208 -1.24 -3.16 -4.70
CA VAL A 208 -2.11 -2.12 -5.25
C VAL A 208 -3.02 -2.65 -6.36
N VAL A 209 -2.60 -3.68 -7.10
CA VAL A 209 -3.41 -4.28 -8.17
C VAL A 209 -4.53 -5.14 -7.58
N GLU A 210 -4.27 -5.98 -6.56
CA GLU A 210 -5.32 -6.77 -5.89
C GLU A 210 -6.42 -5.88 -5.30
N CYS A 211 -6.02 -4.77 -4.68
CA CYS A 211 -6.92 -3.73 -4.16
C CYS A 211 -7.81 -3.10 -5.22
N SER A 212 -7.28 -2.85 -6.43
CA SER A 212 -8.03 -2.26 -7.54
C SER A 212 -9.00 -3.23 -8.23
N LEU A 213 -8.89 -4.54 -7.96
CA LEU A 213 -9.71 -5.59 -8.58
C LEU A 213 -10.90 -6.04 -7.70
N GLN A 214 -11.06 -5.46 -6.52
CA GLN A 214 -12.21 -5.68 -5.65
C GLN A 214 -13.45 -4.85 -6.05
N TRP A 215 -13.42 -4.14 -7.19
CA TRP A 215 -14.51 -3.30 -7.70
C TRP A 215 -14.61 -3.33 -9.23
#